data_AF-A0A843DQY8-F1
#
_entry.id   AF-A0A843DQY8-F1
#
_cell.length_a   1.000
_cell.length_b   1.000
_cell.length_c   1.000
_cell.angle_alpha   90.00
_cell.angle_beta   90.00
_cell.angle_gamma   90.00
#
_symmetry.space_group_name_H-M   'P 1'
#
loop_
_entity.id
_entity.type
_entity.pdbx_description
1 polymer ?
#
loop_
_entity_poly.entity_id
_entity_poly.type
_entity_poly.pdbx_seq_one_letter_code
_entity_poly.pdbx_strand_id
1 'polypeptide(L)' 'MSEPFSENLKKLQELFPSVVKDGEVDFDALRAELGEFTEIGKERYELTWAGKQDAQLLTGEPLVGKTLKYVAEE' A
#
# COMPACT_ATOMS: atom_id res chain seq x y z
N MET A 1 -32.62 1.73 14.83
CA MET A 1 -31.50 0.81 15.14
C MET A 1 -30.33 1.37 14.37
N SER A 2 -29.25 1.79 15.04
CA SER A 2 -28.07 2.29 14.33
C SER A 2 -27.41 1.08 13.67
N GLU A 3 -27.46 0.97 12.33
CA GLU A 3 -26.70 -0.05 11.62
C GLU A 3 -25.20 0.16 11.91
N PRO A 4 -24.53 -0.76 12.63
CA PRO A 4 -23.09 -0.65 12.94
C PRO A 4 -22.22 -0.63 11.68
N PHE A 5 -22.81 -1.04 10.55
CA PHE A 5 -22.19 -1.01 9.23
C PHE A 5 -21.82 0.41 8.78
N SER A 6 -22.66 1.42 9.07
CA SER A 6 -22.37 2.80 8.65
C SER A 6 -21.18 3.42 9.36
N GLU A 7 -20.98 3.07 10.63
CA GLU A 7 -19.87 3.56 11.45
C GLU A 7 -18.54 2.89 11.04
N ASN A 8 -18.57 1.60 10.70
CA ASN A 8 -17.40 0.91 10.16
C ASN A 8 -17.01 1.44 8.78
N LEU A 9 -17.99 1.79 7.93
CA LEU A 9 -17.73 2.39 6.63
C LEU A 9 -17.05 3.76 6.75
N LYS A 10 -17.53 4.62 7.66
CA LYS A 10 -16.90 5.92 7.93
C LYS A 10 -15.45 5.76 8.41
N LYS A 11 -15.19 4.82 9.32
CA LYS A 11 -13.83 4.54 9.79
C LYS A 11 -12.92 4.04 8.68
N LEU A 12 -13.42 3.17 7.80
CA LEU A 12 -12.65 2.72 6.63
C LEU A 12 -12.38 3.87 5.67
N GLN A 13 -13.33 4.80 5.49
CA GLN A 13 -13.15 5.98 4.65
C GLN A 13 -12.14 6.98 5.25
N GLU A 14 -12.10 7.14 6.56
CA GLU A 14 -11.11 7.98 7.27
C GLU A 14 -9.70 7.40 7.19
N LEU A 15 -9.56 6.09 7.37
CA LEU A 15 -8.26 5.41 7.39
C LEU A 15 -7.71 5.17 5.98
N PHE A 16 -8.58 4.81 5.03
CA PHE A 16 -8.21 4.42 3.68
C PHE A 16 -9.22 5.01 2.67
N PRO A 17 -9.15 6.32 2.37
CA PRO A 17 -10.09 6.97 1.44
C PRO A 17 -10.04 6.36 0.03
N SER A 18 -8.91 5.74 -0.35
CA SER A 18 -8.70 5.00 -1.60
C SER A 18 -9.59 3.76 -1.75
N VAL A 19 -10.07 3.21 -0.62
CA VAL A 19 -10.75 1.90 -0.54
C VAL A 19 -12.27 2.02 -0.72
N VAL A 20 -12.84 3.19 -0.50
CA VAL A 20 -14.29 3.38 -0.61
C VAL A 20 -14.61 4.03 -1.95
N LYS A 21 -15.22 3.27 -2.87
CA LYS A 21 -15.73 3.77 -4.17
C LYS A 21 -17.25 3.68 -4.19
N ASP A 22 -17.90 4.78 -4.53
CA ASP A 22 -19.36 4.87 -4.72
C ASP A 22 -20.22 4.33 -3.54
N GLY A 23 -19.70 4.42 -2.31
CA GLY A 23 -20.39 3.97 -1.11
C GLY A 23 -20.22 2.47 -0.79
N GLU A 24 -19.46 1.74 -1.60
CA GLU A 24 -19.08 0.36 -1.36
C GLU A 24 -17.57 0.23 -1.05
N VAL A 25 -17.22 -0.81 -0.30
CA VAL A 25 -15.84 -1.13 0.06
C VAL A 25 -15.22 -1.93 -1.08
N ASP A 26 -14.22 -1.37 -1.74
CA ASP A 26 -13.39 -2.05 -2.73
C ASP A 26 -12.34 -2.90 -1.98
N PHE A 27 -12.64 -4.20 -1.83
CA PHE A 27 -11.76 -5.13 -1.12
C PHE A 27 -10.42 -5.36 -1.85
N ASP A 28 -10.35 -5.14 -3.16
CA ASP A 28 -9.10 -5.25 -3.91
C ASP A 28 -8.20 -4.05 -3.61
N ALA A 29 -8.76 -2.84 -3.54
CA ALA A 29 -8.04 -1.66 -3.08
C ALA A 29 -7.61 -1.77 -1.60
N LEU A 30 -8.45 -2.34 -0.74
CA LEU A 30 -8.13 -2.55 0.69
C LEU A 30 -6.94 -3.51 0.85
N ARG A 31 -6.94 -4.61 0.11
CA ARG A 31 -5.84 -5.59 0.13
C ARG A 31 -4.54 -4.97 -0.38
N ALA A 32 -4.62 -4.16 -1.43
CA ALA A 32 -3.46 -3.44 -1.96
C ALA A 32 -2.87 -2.46 -0.94
N GLU A 33 -3.70 -1.67 -0.24
CA GLU A 33 -3.23 -0.75 0.81
C GLU A 33 -2.70 -1.46 2.06
N LEU A 34 -3.25 -2.64 2.38
CA LEU A 34 -2.75 -3.49 3.47
C LEU A 34 -1.47 -4.25 3.07
N GLY A 35 -0.99 -4.12 1.82
CA GLY A 35 0.19 -4.83 1.32
C GLY A 35 -0.04 -6.32 1.09
N GLU A 36 -1.29 -6.80 1.15
CA GLU A 36 -1.66 -8.16 0.81
C GLU A 36 -1.85 -8.27 -0.71
N PHE A 37 -0.74 -8.48 -1.42
CA PHE A 37 -0.78 -8.81 -2.84
C PHE A 37 -1.23 -10.26 -3.03
N THR A 38 -2.53 -10.51 -3.05
CA THR A 38 -3.05 -11.79 -3.54
C THR A 38 -2.75 -11.91 -5.05
N GLU A 39 -2.04 -12.97 -5.46
CA GLU A 39 -1.77 -13.29 -6.87
C GLU A 39 -3.08 -13.48 -7.65
N ILE A 40 -3.56 -12.40 -8.29
CA ILE A 40 -4.63 -12.48 -9.27
C ILE A 40 -4.02 -12.98 -10.59
N GLY A 41 -4.11 -14.29 -10.85
CA GLY A 41 -4.03 -14.90 -12.19
C GLY A 41 -2.73 -14.69 -12.99
N LYS A 42 -2.14 -15.77 -13.48
CA LYS A 42 -0.86 -15.84 -14.24
C LYS A 42 -0.78 -15.04 -15.58
N GLU A 43 -1.63 -14.05 -15.83
CA GLU A 43 -1.70 -13.31 -17.10
C GLU A 43 -1.36 -11.81 -16.95
N ARG A 44 -0.27 -11.50 -16.23
CA ARG A 44 0.44 -10.24 -16.44
C ARG A 44 1.87 -10.54 -16.86
N TYR A 45 2.24 -10.08 -18.07
CA TYR A 45 3.64 -10.02 -18.49
C TYR A 45 4.35 -8.98 -17.63
N GLU A 46 4.83 -9.39 -16.47
CA GLU A 46 5.67 -8.56 -15.63
C GLU A 46 7.14 -8.88 -15.88
N LEU A 47 7.95 -7.81 -15.97
CA LEU A 47 9.39 -7.95 -15.84
C LEU A 47 9.67 -8.44 -14.40
N THR A 48 10.17 -9.66 -14.29
CA THR A 48 10.59 -10.27 -13.02
C THR A 48 12.12 -10.39 -13.03
N TRP A 49 12.74 -9.87 -11.98
CA TRP A 49 14.19 -9.98 -11.74
C TRP A 49 14.43 -10.30 -10.27
N ALA A 50 15.58 -10.89 -9.95
CA ALA A 50 15.95 -11.23 -8.59
C ALA A 50 15.97 -9.96 -7.72
N GLY A 51 15.25 -9.97 -6.60
CA GLY A 51 15.16 -8.83 -5.68
C GLY A 51 14.18 -7.72 -6.09
N LYS A 52 13.32 -7.92 -7.10
CA LYS A 52 12.26 -6.95 -7.47
C LYS A 52 11.37 -6.59 -6.28
N GLN A 53 10.92 -7.61 -5.54
CA GLN A 53 10.05 -7.42 -4.37
C GLN A 53 10.81 -6.74 -3.21
N ASP A 54 12.06 -7.15 -2.96
CA ASP A 54 12.89 -6.53 -1.92
C ASP A 54 13.16 -5.05 -2.22
N ALA A 55 13.37 -4.68 -3.49
CA ALA A 55 13.56 -3.30 -3.91
C ALA A 55 12.27 -2.46 -3.73
N GLN A 56 11.10 -3.05 -4.00
CA GLN A 56 9.83 -2.39 -3.74
C GLN A 56 9.63 -2.14 -2.24
N LEU A 57 9.95 -3.12 -1.40
CA LEU A 57 9.88 -2.98 0.06
C LEU A 57 10.84 -1.89 0.57
N LEU A 58 12.09 -1.89 0.08
CA LEU A 58 13.12 -0.91 0.45
C LEU A 58 12.70 0.53 0.13
N THR A 59 11.89 0.74 -0.91
CA THR A 59 11.39 2.07 -1.29
C THR A 59 10.44 2.64 -0.22
N GLY A 60 9.70 1.78 0.48
CA GLY A 60 8.78 2.16 1.55
C GLY A 60 9.45 2.35 2.92
N GLU A 61 10.72 1.96 3.08
CA GLU A 61 11.40 2.09 4.37
C GLU A 61 11.66 3.56 4.73
N PRO A 62 11.26 4.01 5.92
CA PRO A 62 11.53 5.37 6.37
C PRO A 62 13.03 5.58 6.59
N LEU A 63 13.55 6.76 6.22
CA LEU A 63 14.98 7.11 6.33
C LEU A 63 15.44 7.40 7.77
N VAL A 64 14.67 6.97 8.78
CA VAL A 64 14.96 7.22 10.20
C VAL A 64 16.31 6.60 10.57
N GLY A 65 17.23 7.43 11.07
CA GLY A 65 18.58 7.01 11.47
C GLY A 65 19.60 6.90 10.34
N LYS A 66 19.25 7.24 9.09
CA LYS A 66 20.20 7.34 7.97
C LYS A 66 20.65 8.79 7.80
N THR A 67 21.95 9.05 7.90
CA THR A 67 22.54 10.38 7.64
C THR A 67 23.49 10.31 6.45
N LEU A 68 23.54 11.39 5.66
CA LEU A 68 24.52 11.51 4.60
C LEU A 68 25.89 11.86 5.21
N LYS A 69 26.96 11.29 4.65
CA LYS A 69 28.32 11.73 4.97
C LYS A 69 28.63 12.97 4.15
N TYR A 70 29.14 14.01 4.81
CA TYR A 70 29.60 15.22 4.13
C TYR A 70 30.84 14.90 3.29
N VAL A 71 30.85 15.38 2.05
CA VAL A 71 32.00 15.34 1.13
C VAL A 71 32.30 16.79 0.75
N ALA A 72 33.52 17.24 1.02
CA ALA A 72 33.95 18.59 0.65
C ALA A 72 34.19 18.66 -0.86
N GLU A 73 33.78 19.76 -1.49
CA GLU A 73 34.14 20.08 -2.86
C GLU A 73 35.60 20.56 -2.90
N GLU A 74 36.40 20.04 -3.83
CA GLU A 74 37.76 20.55 -4.13
C GLU A 74 37.73 21.87 -4.90
#